data_AF-A0A939ADP5-F1
#
_entry.id   AF-A0A939ADP5-F1
#
_cell.length_a   1.000
_cell.length_b   1.000
_cell.length_c   1.000
_cell.angle_alpha   90.00
_cell.angle_beta   90.00
_cell.angle_gamma   90.00
#
_symmetry.space_group_name_H-M   'P 1'
#
loop_
_entity.id
_entity.type
_entity.pdbx_description
1 polymer ?
#
loop_
_entity_poly.entity_id
_entity_poly.type
_entity_poly.pdbx_seq_one_letter_code
_entity_poly.pdbx_strand_id
1 'polypeptide(L)' 'MGTCDKGGFERIPVCSARLDGNEARYLKECIDTGWVSSSGPFIQRFEKEFAAYCGTRFCAVCSSGTGALHLG' A
#
# COMPACT_ATOMS: atom_id res chain seq x y z
N MET A 1 12.83 30.14 -1.61
CA MET A 1 12.66 30.07 -3.07
C MET A 1 11.19 29.86 -3.35
N GLY A 2 10.48 30.92 -3.72
CA GLY A 2 9.08 30.82 -4.10
C GLY A 2 8.95 30.20 -5.48
N THR A 3 7.86 29.48 -5.71
CA THR A 3 7.36 29.19 -7.04
C THR A 3 6.01 29.88 -7.18
N CYS A 4 6.09 31.19 -7.41
CA CYS A 4 5.02 31.94 -8.04
C CYS A 4 5.25 31.77 -9.54
N ASP A 5 4.69 30.71 -10.13
CA ASP A 5 4.60 30.59 -11.58
C ASP A 5 3.40 29.70 -11.94
N LYS A 6 2.51 30.27 -12.78
CA LYS A 6 1.41 29.67 -13.57
C LYS A 6 0.00 29.93 -13.01
N GLY A 7 -0.64 30.97 -13.54
CA GLY A 7 -2.08 31.22 -13.43
C GLY A 7 -2.92 30.20 -14.21
N GLY A 8 -3.07 29.00 -13.65
CA GLY A 8 -4.04 28.00 -14.07
C GLY A 8 -4.61 27.33 -12.81
N PHE A 9 -5.92 27.06 -12.78
CA PHE A 9 -6.55 26.36 -11.66
C PHE A 9 -5.82 25.03 -11.41
N GLU A 10 -5.17 24.92 -10.26
CA GLU A 10 -4.59 23.66 -9.80
C GLU A 10 -5.72 22.65 -9.63
N ARG A 11 -5.59 21.46 -10.25
CA ARG A 11 -6.60 20.43 -10.10
C ARG A 11 -6.63 19.97 -8.66
N ILE A 12 -7.77 20.12 -8.00
CA ILE A 12 -8.00 19.61 -6.64
C ILE A 12 -8.47 18.16 -6.77
N PRO A 13 -7.64 17.15 -6.43
CA PRO A 13 -8.07 15.76 -6.47
C PRO A 13 -9.03 15.47 -5.31
N VAL A 14 -10.01 14.60 -5.53
CA VAL A 14 -10.90 14.10 -4.45
C VAL A 14 -10.12 13.19 -3.49
N CYS A 15 -9.19 12.40 -4.03
CA CYS A 15 -8.31 11.53 -3.27
C CYS A 15 -6.93 11.48 -3.94
N SER A 16 -5.89 11.51 -3.14
CA SER A 16 -4.50 11.34 -3.57
C SER A 16 -3.81 10.37 -2.62
N ALA A 17 -3.02 9.44 -3.16
CA ALA A 17 -2.21 8.54 -2.34
C ALA A 17 -1.18 9.36 -1.54
N ARG A 18 -1.16 9.15 -0.21
CA ARG A 18 -0.10 9.66 0.67
C ARG A 18 0.91 8.54 0.90
N LEU A 19 2.16 8.79 0.53
CA LEU A 19 3.28 7.85 0.63
C LEU A 19 4.45 8.53 1.36
N ASP A 20 4.19 9.06 2.56
CA ASP A 20 5.11 9.84 3.39
C ASP A 20 5.71 9.04 4.56
N GLY A 21 5.56 7.70 4.55
CA GLY A 21 6.06 6.78 5.55
C GLY A 21 7.19 5.87 5.06
N ASN A 22 7.10 4.59 5.42
CA ASN A 22 8.13 3.58 5.11
C ASN A 22 7.91 2.87 3.75
N GLU A 23 6.94 3.30 2.95
CA GLU A 23 6.50 2.61 1.73
C GLU A 23 7.66 2.44 0.75
N ALA A 24 8.42 3.52 0.48
CA ALA A 24 9.58 3.47 -0.41
C ALA A 24 10.69 2.55 0.10
N ARG A 25 10.91 2.51 1.42
CA ARG A 25 11.92 1.64 2.04
C ARG A 25 11.54 0.16 1.86
N TYR A 26 10.30 -0.20 2.17
CA TYR A 26 9.83 -1.58 2.04
C TYR A 26 9.81 -2.02 0.58
N LEU A 27 9.41 -1.15 -0.34
CA LEU A 27 9.46 -1.46 -1.77
C LEU A 27 10.89 -1.72 -2.25
N LYS A 28 11.85 -0.90 -1.81
CA LYS A 28 13.27 -1.10 -2.12
C LYS A 28 13.76 -2.44 -1.55
N GLU A 29 13.41 -2.76 -0.32
CA GLU A 29 13.78 -4.04 0.30
C GLU A 29 13.20 -5.24 -0.46
N CYS A 30 11.96 -5.17 -0.96
CA CYS A 30 11.39 -6.22 -1.83
C CYS A 30 12.25 -6.46 -3.08
N ILE A 31 12.70 -5.37 -3.72
CA ILE A 31 13.54 -5.43 -4.93
C ILE A 31 14.92 -6.00 -4.59
N ASP A 32 15.57 -5.46 -3.55
CA ASP A 32 16.91 -5.85 -3.11
C ASP A 32 16.97 -7.33 -2.69
N THR A 33 15.87 -7.86 -2.11
CA THR A 33 15.77 -9.26 -1.64
C THR A 33 15.17 -10.23 -2.67
N GLY A 34 14.67 -9.73 -3.80
CA GLY A 34 14.03 -10.54 -4.84
C GLY A 34 12.60 -10.99 -4.54
N TRP A 35 12.00 -10.55 -3.43
CA TRP A 35 10.61 -10.84 -3.06
C TRP A 35 9.62 -9.92 -3.76
N VAL A 36 9.54 -10.01 -5.09
CA VAL A 36 8.72 -9.14 -5.96
C VAL A 36 7.43 -9.81 -6.46
N SER A 37 7.18 -11.05 -6.06
CA SER A 37 6.02 -11.84 -6.50
C SER A 37 4.88 -11.82 -5.47
N SER A 38 3.81 -12.58 -5.73
CA SER A 38 2.67 -12.81 -4.82
C SER A 38 3.01 -13.68 -3.61
N SER A 39 4.27 -13.72 -3.21
CA SER A 39 4.78 -14.49 -2.09
C SER A 39 5.97 -13.73 -1.49
N GLY A 40 6.08 -13.74 -0.16
CA GLY A 40 7.19 -13.10 0.54
C GLY A 40 6.87 -12.71 1.98
N PRO A 41 7.89 -12.28 2.73
CA PRO A 41 7.77 -11.96 4.16
C PRO A 41 6.82 -10.77 4.43
N PHE A 42 6.74 -9.82 3.48
CA PHE A 42 5.87 -8.65 3.61
C PHE A 42 4.38 -9.00 3.62
N ILE A 43 3.98 -10.07 2.91
CA ILE A 43 2.58 -10.53 2.89
C ILE A 43 2.20 -11.08 4.26
N GLN A 44 3.00 -12.02 4.80
CA GLN A 44 2.76 -12.61 6.13
C GLN A 44 2.76 -11.54 7.23
N ARG A 45 3.67 -10.57 7.12
CA ARG A 45 3.73 -9.43 8.04
C ARG A 45 2.46 -8.58 7.96
N PHE A 46 2.02 -8.22 6.75
CA PHE A 46 0.80 -7.45 6.56
C PHE A 46 -0.43 -8.20 7.10
N GLU A 47 -0.59 -9.49 6.80
CA GLU A 47 -1.70 -10.31 7.31
C GLU A 47 -1.75 -10.30 8.84
N LYS A 48 -0.60 -10.51 9.50
CA LYS A 48 -0.51 -10.49 10.96
C LYS A 48 -0.86 -9.13 11.56
N GLU A 49 -0.26 -8.06 11.04
CA GLU A 49 -0.47 -6.70 11.55
C GLU A 49 -1.90 -6.23 11.28
N PHE A 50 -2.46 -6.56 10.11
CA PHE A 50 -3.82 -6.17 9.72
C PHE A 50 -4.89 -6.97 10.47
N ALA A 51 -4.68 -8.27 10.73
CA ALA A 51 -5.56 -9.05 11.62
C ALA A 51 -5.61 -8.45 13.03
N ALA A 52 -4.45 -8.07 13.57
CA ALA A 52 -4.36 -7.41 14.88
C ALA A 52 -5.06 -6.04 14.88
N TYR A 53 -4.87 -5.25 13.82
CA TYR A 53 -5.54 -3.96 13.65
C TYR A 53 -7.07 -4.10 13.60
N CYS A 54 -7.59 -5.08 12.86
CA CYS A 54 -9.02 -5.34 12.73
C CYS A 54 -9.62 -6.11 13.93
N GLY A 55 -8.81 -6.60 14.87
CA GLY A 55 -9.28 -7.43 15.98
C GLY A 55 -9.79 -8.81 15.56
N THR A 56 -9.31 -9.34 14.43
CA THR A 56 -9.70 -10.67 13.92
C THR A 56 -8.61 -11.70 14.21
N ARG A 57 -8.97 -12.99 14.22
CA ARG A 57 -8.00 -14.07 14.41
C ARG A 57 -7.13 -14.32 13.19
N PHE A 58 -7.65 -14.05 11.99
CA PHE A 58 -7.02 -14.35 10.72
C PHE A 58 -7.25 -13.21 9.72
N CYS A 59 -6.32 -13.08 8.79
CA CYS A 59 -6.37 -12.19 7.63
C CYS A 59 -5.73 -12.93 6.44
N ALA A 60 -6.31 -12.79 5.26
CA ALA A 60 -5.76 -13.29 4.01
C ALA A 60 -5.66 -12.13 3.00
N VAL A 61 -4.47 -11.91 2.45
CA VAL A 61 -4.24 -10.86 1.45
C VAL A 61 -4.73 -11.31 0.08
N CYS A 62 -5.39 -10.40 -0.63
CA CYS A 62 -5.84 -10.58 -2.00
C CYS A 62 -5.29 -9.46 -2.89
N SER A 63 -5.28 -9.68 -4.21
CA SER A 63 -4.86 -8.66 -5.18
C SER A 63 -5.83 -7.47 -5.29
N SER A 64 -7.09 -7.65 -4.88
CA SER A 64 -8.11 -6.60 -4.85
C SER A 64 -9.24 -6.94 -3.88
N GLY A 65 -10.04 -5.93 -3.50
CA GLY A 65 -11.26 -6.13 -2.71
C GLY A 65 -12.31 -6.98 -3.42
N THR A 66 -12.47 -6.82 -4.74
CA THR A 66 -13.38 -7.66 -5.53
C THR A 66 -12.93 -9.12 -5.55
N GLY A 67 -11.62 -9.37 -5.66
CA GLY A 67 -11.06 -10.71 -5.55
C GLY A 67 -11.33 -11.34 -4.19
N ALA A 68 -11.20 -10.57 -3.10
CA ALA A 68 -11.52 -11.04 -1.76
C ALA A 68 -13.00 -11.46 -1.63
N LEU A 69 -13.93 -10.68 -2.20
CA LEU A 69 -15.36 -11.04 -2.21
C LEU A 69 -15.65 -12.29 -3.04
N HIS A 70 -14.94 -12.47 -4.16
CA HIS A 70 -15.13 -13.64 -5.02
C HIS A 70 -14.62 -14.94 -4.39
N LEU A 71 -13.53 -14.85 -3.62
CA LEU A 71 -12.94 -15.97 -2.88
C LEU A 71 -13.70 -16.33 -1.59
N GLY A 72 -14.70 -15.52 -1.21
CA GLY A 72 -15.43 -15.58 0.06
C GLY A 72 -15.85 -16.97 0.51
#